data_AF-A0A1I6IKF3-F1
#
_entry.id   AF-A0A1I6IKF3-F1
#
_cell.length_a   1.000
_cell.length_b   1.000
_cell.length_c   1.000
_cell.angle_alpha   90.00
_cell.angle_beta   90.00
_cell.angle_gamma   90.00
#
_symmetry.space_group_name_H-M   'P 1'
#
loop_
_entity.id
_entity.type
_entity.pdbx_description
1 polymer ?
#
loop_
_entity_poly.entity_id
_entity_poly.type
_entity_poly.pdbx_seq_one_letter_code
_entity_poly.pdbx_strand_id
1 'polypeptide(L)' 'MADELTESQKVDVWDLFESGVISEEVARDLLGDSFEAFAEKRRPALGLFFGDANQFFA' A
#
# COMPACT_ATOMS: atom_id res chain seq x y z
N MET A 1 6.55 -16.18 16.80
CA MET A 1 7.34 -15.16 16.09
C MET A 1 6.46 -14.73 14.94
N ALA A 2 6.15 -13.43 14.81
CA ALA A 2 5.47 -12.96 13.62
C ALA A 2 6.47 -13.10 12.49
N ASP A 3 6.28 -14.11 11.65
CA ASP A 3 7.12 -14.34 10.47
C ASP A 3 7.05 -13.06 9.62
N GLU A 4 8.15 -12.34 9.55
CA GLU A 4 8.27 -11.18 8.67
C GLU A 4 7.98 -11.64 7.24
N LEU A 5 7.07 -10.96 6.54
CA LEU A 5 6.75 -11.30 5.16
C LEU A 5 8.03 -11.29 4.31
N THR A 6 8.20 -12.32 3.49
CA THR A 6 9.29 -12.35 2.52
C THR A 6 9.12 -11.24 1.50
N GLU A 7 10.20 -10.83 0.84
CA GLU A 7 10.16 -9.79 -0.19
C GLU A 7 9.17 -10.12 -1.32
N SER A 8 8.98 -11.40 -1.66
CA SER A 8 7.97 -11.82 -2.64
C SER A 8 6.54 -11.60 -2.13
N GLN A 9 6.27 -11.92 -0.85
CA GLN A 9 4.95 -11.71 -0.27
C GLN A 9 4.61 -10.22 -0.14
N LYS A 10 5.61 -9.37 0.11
CA LYS A 10 5.42 -7.92 0.13
C LYS A 10 4.99 -7.39 -1.24
N VAL A 11 5.55 -7.93 -2.32
CA VAL A 11 5.13 -7.59 -3.68
C VAL A 11 3.69 -8.04 -3.93
N ASP A 12 3.32 -9.25 -3.53
CA ASP A 12 1.94 -9.76 -3.69
C ASP A 12 0.92 -8.90 -2.93
N VAL A 13 1.23 -8.50 -1.68
CA VAL A 13 0.37 -7.61 -0.88
C VAL A 13 0.23 -6.25 -1.56
N TRP A 14 1.31 -5.72 -2.13
CA TRP A 14 1.27 -4.47 -2.87
C TRP A 14 0.40 -4.59 -4.14
N ASP A 15 0.50 -5.68 -4.90
CA ASP A 15 -0.33 -5.91 -6.09
C ASP A 15 -1.82 -6.07 -5.71
N LEU A 16 -2.13 -6.70 -4.57
CA LEU A 16 -3.49 -6.77 -4.03
C LEU A 16 -4.03 -5.38 -3.64
N PHE A 17 -3.17 -4.51 -3.15
CA PHE A 17 -3.52 -3.12 -2.85
C PHE A 17 -3.75 -2.32 -4.14
N GLU A 18 -2.84 -2.38 -5.12
CA GLU A 18 -2.99 -1.67 -6.40
C GLU A 18 -4.21 -2.16 -7.20
N SER A 19 -4.58 -3.43 -7.08
CA SER A 19 -5.80 -3.98 -7.70
C SER A 19 -7.09 -3.61 -6.95
N GLY A 20 -7.00 -2.97 -5.79
CA GLY A 20 -8.14 -2.56 -4.96
C GLY A 20 -8.82 -3.72 -4.24
N VAL A 21 -8.17 -4.89 -4.15
CA VAL A 21 -8.69 -6.06 -3.44
C VAL A 21 -8.60 -5.85 -1.92
N ILE A 22 -7.55 -5.19 -1.45
CA ILE A 22 -7.37 -4.82 -0.04
C ILE A 22 -7.29 -3.30 0.11
N SER A 23 -7.72 -2.80 1.27
CA SER A 23 -7.62 -1.38 1.60
C SER A 23 -6.19 -0.98 1.96
N GLU A 24 -5.90 0.32 1.91
CA GLU A 24 -4.62 0.87 2.34
C GLU A 24 -4.28 0.51 3.79
N GLU A 25 -5.26 0.54 4.69
CA GLU A 25 -5.07 0.19 6.10
C GLU A 25 -4.57 -1.25 6.25
N VAL A 26 -5.16 -2.18 5.51
CA VAL A 26 -4.76 -3.60 5.50
C VAL A 26 -3.38 -3.76 4.86
N ALA A 27 -3.11 -3.07 3.76
CA ALA A 27 -1.80 -3.10 3.12
C ALA A 27 -0.69 -2.54 4.03
N ARG A 28 -0.98 -1.47 4.79
CA ARG A 28 -0.07 -0.88 5.78
C ARG A 28 0.17 -1.81 6.96
N ASP A 29 -0.86 -2.48 7.47
CA ASP A 29 -0.72 -3.44 8.57
C ASP A 29 0.16 -4.64 8.16
N LEU A 30 -0.03 -5.13 6.92
CA LEU A 30 0.73 -6.27 6.38
C LEU A 30 2.17 -5.90 5.98
N LEU A 31 2.39 -4.74 5.35
CA LEU A 31 3.71 -4.32 4.87
C LEU A 31 4.54 -3.56 5.92
N GLY A 32 3.88 -3.01 6.95
CA GLY A 32 4.50 -2.16 7.95
C GLY A 32 5.29 -1.01 7.32
N ASP A 33 6.51 -0.80 7.80
CA ASP A 33 7.42 0.25 7.32
C ASP A 33 7.80 0.10 5.84
N SER A 34 7.65 -1.11 5.26
CA SER A 34 7.91 -1.31 3.82
C SER A 34 6.86 -0.61 2.96
N PHE A 35 5.65 -0.36 3.47
CA PHE A 35 4.57 0.30 2.74
C PHE A 35 5.01 1.66 2.21
N GLU A 36 5.62 2.50 3.05
CA GLU A 36 6.08 3.83 2.65
C GLU A 36 7.19 3.76 1.59
N ALA A 37 8.07 2.77 1.67
CA ALA A 37 9.12 2.55 0.68
C ALA A 37 8.55 2.11 -0.69
N PHE A 38 7.51 1.26 -0.70
CA PHE A 38 6.79 0.91 -1.93
C PHE A 38 6.00 2.11 -2.47
N ALA A 39 5.30 2.84 -1.59
CA ALA A 39 4.54 4.03 -1.93
C ALA A 39 5.42 5.15 -2.48
N GLU A 40 6.62 5.38 -1.95
CA GLU A 40 7.55 6.39 -2.46
C GLU A 40 8.10 6.02 -3.83
N LYS A 41 8.50 4.75 -4.03
CA LYS A 41 8.98 4.25 -5.33
C LYS A 41 7.89 4.29 -6.41
N ARG A 42 6.63 4.06 -6.02
CA ARG A 42 5.47 3.99 -6.92
C ARG A 42 4.64 5.29 -6.92
N ARG A 43 5.01 6.29 -6.13
CA ARG A 43 4.36 7.61 -5.98
C ARG A 43 4.11 8.36 -7.29
N PRO A 44 4.98 8.29 -8.34
CA PRO A 44 4.64 8.93 -9.61
C PRO A 44 3.37 8.37 -10.27
N ALA A 45 2.95 7.13 -9.93
CA ALA A 45 1.68 6.55 -10.38
C ALA A 45 0.52 6.79 -9.41
N LEU A 46 0.79 6.84 -8.11
CA LEU A 46 -0.23 6.93 -7.04
C LEU A 46 -0.61 8.37 -6.65
N GLY A 47 0.07 9.39 -7.17
CA GLY A 47 -0.30 10.80 -6.99
C GLY A 47 -1.73 11.14 -7.46
N LEU A 48 -2.37 10.29 -8.26
CA LEU A 48 -3.78 10.38 -8.62
C LEU A 48 -4.73 9.75 -7.58
N PHE A 49 -4.29 8.76 -6.80
CA PHE A 49 -5.16 8.01 -5.89
C PHE A 49 -5.18 8.57 -4.46
N PHE A 50 -4.07 9.12 -3.98
CA PHE A 50 -3.99 9.69 -2.61
C PHE A 50 -4.33 11.17 -2.50
N GLY A 51 -4.41 11.90 -3.62
CA GLY A 51 -4.75 13.33 -3.64
C GLY A 51 -6.25 13.63 -3.46
N ASP A 52 -7.12 12.63 -3.65
CA ASP A 52 -8.56 12.83 -3.79
C ASP A 52 -9.39 12.27 -2.61
N ALA A 53 -8.84 11.33 -1.83
CA ALA A 53 -9.56 10.74 -0.69
C ALA A 53 -9.89 11.77 0.43
N ASN A 54 -9.21 12.92 0.46
CA ASN A 54 -9.47 13.98 1.43
C ASN A 54 -10.49 15.03 0.95
N GLN A 55 -11.11 14.85 -0.23
CA GLN A 55 -12.12 15.76 -0.78
C GLN A 55 -13.57 15.26 -0.62
N PHE A 56 -13.75 13.99 -0.22
CA PHE A 56 -15.08 13.38 -0.05
C PHE A 56 -15.68 13.54 1.36
N PHE A 57 -15.00 14.23 2.28
CA PHE A 57 -15.46 14.50 3.65
C PHE A 57 -15.56 16.00 4.00
N ALA A 58 -15.72 16.89 3.00
CA ALA A 58 -16.03 18.31 3.20
C ALA A 58 -17.54 18.59 3.06
#